data_AF-A0A5U5LRE8-F1
#
_entry.id   AF-A0A5U5LRE8-F1
#
_cell.length_a   1.000
_cell.length_b   1.000
_cell.length_c   1.000
_cell.angle_alpha   90.00
_cell.angle_beta   90.00
_cell.angle_gamma   90.00
#
_symmetry.space_group_name_H-M   'P 1'
#
loop_
_entity.id
_entity.type
_entity.pdbx_description
1 polymer ?
#
loop_
_entity_poly.entity_id
_entity_poly.type
_entity_poly.pdbx_seq_one_letter_code
_entity_poly.pdbx_strand_id
1 'polypeptide(L)'
;HHYFRDFAYCDSGMIPWLLVAELVCLKGQSLGELVRDRMAAFPASGEINSRLAEPAAAIARVEAHFAEEAQAVDRTDGLSMSFADWRFNLRSSNTEPVVRLNVESRGDIPLMEARTKEILQLLNS
;
A
#
# COMPACT_ATOMS: atom_id res chain seq x y z
N HIS A 1 2.85 -3.16 -12.31
CA HIS A 1 2.91 -2.74 -13.73
C HIS A 1 3.75 -1.47 -13.83
N HIS A 2 4.67 -1.39 -14.79
CA HIS A 2 5.53 -0.21 -15.01
C HIS A 2 5.29 0.32 -16.41
N TYR A 3 4.81 1.56 -16.50
CA TYR A 3 4.45 2.22 -17.77
C TYR A 3 5.53 3.20 -18.19
N PHE A 4 5.81 3.27 -19.49
CA PHE A 4 6.84 4.15 -20.04
C PHE A 4 6.25 5.05 -21.11
N ARG A 5 6.35 6.38 -20.93
CA ARG A 5 5.83 7.40 -21.87
C ARG A 5 6.28 7.11 -23.30
N ASP A 6 7.58 6.87 -23.46
CA ASP A 6 8.22 6.67 -24.77
C ASP A 6 8.01 5.25 -25.32
N PHE A 7 7.36 4.37 -24.54
CA PHE A 7 6.83 3.07 -24.97
C PHE A 7 5.30 3.15 -25.19
N ALA A 8 4.86 4.22 -25.86
CA ALA A 8 3.45 4.50 -26.17
C ALA A 8 2.51 4.52 -24.94
N TYR A 9 3.02 4.91 -23.77
CA TYR A 9 2.30 4.83 -22.48
C TYR A 9 1.86 3.41 -22.09
N CYS A 10 2.41 2.37 -22.71
CA CYS A 10 2.14 0.97 -22.38
C CYS A 10 3.04 0.48 -21.24
N ASP A 11 2.60 -0.58 -20.58
CA ASP A 11 3.44 -1.31 -19.65
C ASP A 11 4.43 -2.23 -20.39
N SER A 12 5.59 -2.44 -19.78
CA SER A 12 6.61 -3.36 -20.30
C SER A 12 7.19 -4.19 -19.17
N GLY A 13 7.22 -5.51 -19.37
CA GLY A 13 7.96 -6.43 -18.51
C GLY A 13 9.46 -6.42 -18.75
N MET A 14 9.93 -5.82 -19.85
CA MET A 14 11.35 -5.85 -20.26
C MET A 14 12.14 -4.62 -19.81
N ILE A 15 11.57 -3.43 -19.99
CA ILE A 15 12.27 -2.19 -19.69
C ILE A 15 12.68 -2.06 -18.20
N PRO A 16 11.83 -2.42 -17.20
CA PRO A 16 12.19 -2.25 -15.79
C PRO A 16 13.45 -3.00 -15.38
N TRP A 17 13.58 -4.28 -15.77
CA TRP A 17 14.73 -5.07 -15.34
C TRP A 17 16.02 -4.63 -16.05
N LEU A 18 15.94 -4.15 -17.29
CA LEU A 18 17.08 -3.57 -18.01
C LEU A 18 17.61 -2.33 -17.29
N LEU A 19 16.71 -1.42 -16.89
CA LEU A 19 17.07 -0.22 -16.13
C LEU A 19 17.63 -0.55 -14.75
N VAL A 20 17.07 -1.57 -14.07
CA VAL A 20 17.61 -2.03 -12.77
C VAL A 20 19.00 -2.64 -12.94
N ALA A 21 19.22 -3.46 -13.97
CA ALA A 21 20.53 -4.04 -14.26
C ALA A 21 21.58 -2.95 -14.58
N GLU A 22 21.21 -1.97 -15.40
CA GLU A 22 22.05 -0.79 -15.67
C GLU A 22 22.37 -0.02 -14.38
N LEU A 23 21.36 0.24 -13.54
CA LEU A 23 21.56 0.95 -12.28
C LEU A 23 22.51 0.21 -11.32
N VAL A 24 22.37 -1.12 -11.21
CA VAL A 24 23.28 -1.97 -10.42
C VAL A 24 24.71 -1.87 -10.95
N CYS A 25 24.90 -1.95 -12.27
CA CYS A 25 26.22 -1.79 -12.90
C CYS A 25 26.83 -0.40 -12.65
N LEU A 26 26.04 0.67 -12.80
CA LEU A 26 26.51 2.05 -12.64
C LEU A 26 26.82 2.41 -11.18
N LYS A 27 26.06 1.86 -10.22
CA LYS A 27 26.22 2.16 -8.80
C LYS A 27 27.24 1.25 -8.11
N GLY A 28 27.51 0.08 -8.67
CA GLY A 28 28.33 -0.94 -8.00
C GLY A 28 27.70 -1.45 -6.69
N GLN A 29 26.39 -1.26 -6.52
CA GLN A 29 25.61 -1.69 -5.36
C GLN A 29 24.68 -2.83 -5.77
N SER A 30 24.48 -3.79 -4.88
CA SER A 30 23.47 -4.83 -5.06
C SER A 30 22.05 -4.23 -5.06
N LEU A 31 21.12 -4.92 -5.72
CA LEU A 31 19.70 -4.55 -5.69
C LEU A 31 19.17 -4.44 -4.25
N GLY A 32 19.61 -5.35 -3.37
CA GLY A 32 19.24 -5.33 -1.95
C GLY A 32 19.68 -4.05 -1.24
N GLU A 33 20.87 -3.54 -1.52
CA GLU A 33 21.33 -2.26 -0.96
C GLU A 33 20.53 -1.07 -1.49
N LEU A 34 20.20 -1.06 -2.77
CA LEU A 34 19.43 0.03 -3.40
C LEU A 34 18.03 0.19 -2.80
N VAL A 35 17.40 -0.89 -2.31
CA VAL A 35 16.04 -0.84 -1.75
C VAL A 35 15.99 -0.77 -0.22
N ARG A 36 17.07 -1.15 0.46
CA ARG A 36 17.11 -1.32 1.94
C ARG A 36 16.65 -0.08 2.69
N ASP A 37 17.22 1.08 2.37
CA ASP A 37 16.93 2.33 3.06
C ASP A 37 15.51 2.84 2.79
N ARG A 38 14.87 2.38 1.71
CA ARG A 38 13.46 2.69 1.41
C ARG A 38 12.54 1.75 2.17
N MET A 39 12.84 0.46 2.21
CA MET A 39 12.08 -0.52 3.01
C MET A 39 12.12 -0.18 4.50
N ALA A 40 13.27 0.25 5.02
CA ALA A 40 13.40 0.65 6.40
C ALA A 40 12.68 1.97 6.71
N ALA A 41 12.67 2.94 5.79
CA ALA A 41 12.00 4.23 5.98
C ALA A 41 10.48 4.15 5.84
N PHE A 42 9.98 3.19 5.05
CA PHE A 42 8.55 3.02 4.74
C PHE A 42 8.17 1.54 4.78
N PRO A 43 8.19 0.89 5.96
CA PRO A 43 7.72 -0.47 6.07
C PRO A 43 6.23 -0.52 5.73
N ALA A 44 5.85 -1.53 4.96
CA ALA A 44 4.48 -1.69 4.47
C ALA A 44 4.00 -3.12 4.71
N SER A 45 2.69 -3.28 4.90
CA SER A 45 2.03 -4.57 5.13
C SER A 45 2.06 -5.51 3.92
N GLY A 46 2.42 -4.99 2.74
CA GLY A 46 2.00 -5.58 1.48
C GLY A 46 0.49 -5.41 1.25
N GLU A 47 -0.02 -6.00 0.17
CA GLU A 47 -1.46 -6.03 -0.07
C GLU A 47 -2.09 -7.26 0.60
N ILE A 48 -3.06 -7.02 1.48
CA ILE A 48 -3.82 -8.06 2.17
C ILE A 48 -5.24 -8.09 1.60
N ASN A 49 -5.66 -9.26 1.12
CA ASN A 49 -6.98 -9.48 0.54
C ASN A 49 -7.94 -10.08 1.59
N SER A 50 -9.07 -9.43 1.83
CA SER A 50 -10.13 -9.90 2.73
C SER A 50 -11.43 -10.12 1.96
N ARG A 51 -11.97 -11.34 1.97
CA ARG A 51 -13.31 -11.63 1.44
C ARG A 51 -14.35 -11.27 2.49
N LEU A 52 -15.25 -10.34 2.15
CA LEU A 52 -16.24 -9.82 3.08
C LEU A 52 -17.63 -9.92 2.45
N ALA A 53 -18.63 -10.30 3.24
CA ALA A 53 -20.02 -10.35 2.78
C ALA A 53 -20.56 -8.94 2.50
N GLU A 54 -20.18 -7.95 3.33
CA GLU A 54 -20.63 -6.56 3.22
C GLU A 54 -19.44 -5.58 3.21
N PRO A 55 -18.69 -5.48 2.09
CA PRO A 55 -17.50 -4.61 1.99
C PRO A 55 -17.75 -3.16 2.38
N ALA A 56 -18.87 -2.57 1.93
CA ALA A 56 -19.18 -1.17 2.19
C ALA A 56 -19.40 -0.89 3.68
N ALA A 57 -20.13 -1.77 4.38
CA ALA A 57 -20.35 -1.65 5.82
C ALA A 57 -19.04 -1.81 6.60
N ALA A 58 -18.19 -2.76 6.20
CA ALA A 58 -16.89 -2.96 6.82
C ALA A 58 -15.95 -1.75 6.66
N ILE A 59 -15.89 -1.17 5.45
CA ILE A 59 -15.09 0.05 5.20
C ILE A 59 -15.63 1.22 6.03
N ALA A 60 -16.96 1.40 6.10
CA ALA A 60 -17.58 2.46 6.89
C ALA A 60 -17.27 2.33 8.40
N ARG A 61 -17.20 1.10 8.94
CA ARG A 61 -16.77 0.86 10.33
C ARG A 61 -15.33 1.30 10.56
N VAL A 62 -14.42 0.96 9.66
CA VAL A 62 -13.01 1.38 9.76
C VAL A 62 -12.91 2.90 9.69
N GLU A 63 -13.61 3.53 8.74
CA GLU A 63 -13.61 4.99 8.60
C GLU A 63 -14.11 5.68 9.88
N ALA A 64 -15.23 5.22 10.43
CA ALA A 64 -15.82 5.79 11.64
C ALA A 64 -14.89 5.63 12.85
N HIS A 65 -14.21 4.49 12.99
CA HIS A 65 -13.28 4.22 14.09
C HIS A 65 -12.09 5.19 14.09
N PHE A 66 -11.58 5.57 12.92
CA PHE A 66 -10.40 6.43 12.79
C PHE A 66 -10.70 7.89 12.43
N ALA A 67 -11.97 8.27 12.31
CA ALA A 67 -12.37 9.58 11.78
C ALA A 67 -11.81 10.77 12.58
N GLU A 68 -11.75 10.66 13.91
CA GLU A 68 -11.28 11.75 14.78
C GLU A 68 -9.75 11.91 14.76
N GLU A 69 -9.00 10.84 14.50
CA GLU A 69 -7.54 10.85 14.48
C GLU A 69 -6.96 11.20 13.10
N ALA A 70 -7.76 11.10 12.03
CA ALA A 70 -7.29 11.26 10.67
C ALA A 70 -6.93 12.72 10.35
N GLN A 71 -5.73 12.92 9.81
CA GLN A 71 -5.27 14.22 9.35
C GLN A 71 -5.76 14.54 7.94
N ALA A 72 -5.97 13.52 7.11
CA ALA A 72 -6.50 13.66 5.76
C ALA A 72 -7.25 12.40 5.33
N VAL A 73 -8.31 12.59 4.54
CA VAL A 73 -9.09 11.53 3.91
C VAL A 73 -9.13 11.80 2.40
N ASP A 74 -8.76 10.80 1.61
CA ASP A 74 -8.81 10.81 0.15
C ASP A 74 -9.68 9.65 -0.36
N ARG A 75 -10.45 9.91 -1.42
CA ARG A 75 -11.37 8.94 -2.04
C ARG A 75 -11.09 8.69 -3.52
N THR A 76 -9.84 8.90 -3.96
CA THR A 76 -9.46 8.75 -5.38
C THR A 76 -9.55 7.30 -5.85
N ASP A 77 -9.13 6.33 -5.02
CA ASP A 77 -9.22 4.89 -5.27
C ASP A 77 -9.54 4.15 -3.96
N GLY A 78 -10.83 4.10 -3.60
CA GLY A 78 -11.30 3.55 -2.33
C GLY A 78 -11.24 4.58 -1.18
N LEU A 79 -10.88 4.13 0.02
CA LEU A 79 -10.69 4.97 1.20
C LEU A 79 -9.20 5.02 1.57
N SER A 80 -8.60 6.19 1.47
CA SER A 80 -7.26 6.44 1.99
C SER A 80 -7.35 7.39 3.18
N MET A 81 -6.78 7.00 4.32
CA MET A 81 -6.68 7.88 5.51
C MET A 81 -5.21 8.02 5.91
N SER A 82 -4.80 9.25 6.18
CA SER A 82 -3.44 9.58 6.60
C SER A 82 -3.41 10.15 8.00
N PHE A 83 -2.42 9.71 8.78
CA PHE A 83 -2.14 10.11 10.15
C PHE A 83 -0.70 10.63 10.22
N ALA A 84 -0.26 11.04 11.42
CA ALA A 84 1.08 11.61 11.59
C ALA A 84 2.20 10.67 11.09
N ASP A 85 2.19 9.44 11.58
CA ASP A 85 3.29 8.47 11.37
C ASP A 85 2.90 7.26 10.53
N TRP A 86 1.67 7.19 10.03
CA TRP A 86 1.19 6.07 9.24
C TRP A 86 -0.01 6.44 8.36
N ARG A 87 -0.32 5.58 7.40
CA ARG A 87 -1.51 5.68 6.56
C ARG A 87 -1.97 4.32 6.10
N PHE A 88 -3.20 4.25 5.62
CA PHE A 88 -3.70 3.06 4.94
C PHE A 88 -4.52 3.41 3.70
N ASN A 89 -4.73 2.39 2.86
CA ASN A 89 -5.70 2.39 1.78
C ASN A 89 -6.56 1.12 1.88
N LEU A 90 -7.88 1.29 1.77
CA LEU A 90 -8.88 0.24 1.62
C LEU A 90 -9.57 0.41 0.28
N ARG A 91 -9.46 -0.58 -0.60
CA ARG A 91 -10.13 -0.58 -1.89
C ARG A 91 -10.94 -1.84 -2.10
N SER A 92 -12.19 -1.70 -2.54
CA SER A 92 -12.97 -2.83 -3.01
C SER A 92 -12.47 -3.26 -4.39
N SER A 93 -12.38 -4.56 -4.62
CA SER A 93 -12.15 -5.09 -5.95
C SER A 93 -13.37 -4.80 -6.83
N ASN A 94 -13.14 -4.36 -8.07
CA ASN A 94 -14.19 -4.06 -9.03
C ASN A 94 -14.92 -5.33 -9.53
N THR A 95 -14.31 -6.50 -9.37
CA THR A 95 -14.79 -7.76 -9.98
C THR A 95 -15.07 -8.87 -8.97
N GLU A 96 -14.63 -8.72 -7.72
CA GLU A 96 -14.76 -9.75 -6.69
C GLU A 96 -15.18 -9.12 -5.35
N PRO A 97 -15.87 -9.85 -4.46
CA PRO A 97 -16.24 -9.37 -3.12
C PRO A 97 -15.03 -9.40 -2.17
N VAL A 98 -13.96 -8.71 -2.57
CA VAL A 98 -12.67 -8.64 -1.87
C VAL A 98 -12.37 -7.18 -1.57
N VAL A 99 -11.99 -6.89 -0.33
CA VAL A 99 -11.37 -5.62 0.07
C VAL A 99 -9.87 -5.83 0.18
N ARG A 100 -9.10 -4.93 -0.41
CA ARG A 100 -7.64 -4.91 -0.37
C ARG A 100 -7.19 -3.85 0.61
N LEU A 101 -6.35 -4.25 1.56
CA LEU A 101 -5.73 -3.38 2.55
C LEU A 101 -4.25 -3.21 2.25
N ASN A 102 -3.79 -1.97 2.25
CA ASN A 102 -2.38 -1.60 2.31
C ASN A 102 -2.17 -0.64 3.49
N VAL A 103 -1.18 -0.90 4.32
CA VAL A 103 -0.75 -0.04 5.43
C VAL A 103 0.73 0.24 5.29
N GLU A 104 1.15 1.48 5.53
CA GLU A 104 2.55 1.87 5.65
C GLU A 104 2.75 2.82 6.82
N SER A 105 3.96 2.82 7.40
CA SER A 105 4.34 3.76 8.46
C SER A 105 5.65 4.48 8.13
N ARG A 106 5.98 5.51 8.91
CA ARG A 106 7.23 6.26 8.82
C ARG A 106 8.31 5.59 9.68
N GLY A 107 8.89 4.53 9.15
CA GLY A 107 10.02 3.82 9.77
C GLY A 107 9.67 3.01 11.02
N ASP A 108 8.39 2.76 11.28
CA ASP A 108 7.92 2.08 12.50
C ASP A 108 7.19 0.78 12.15
N ILE A 109 7.94 -0.33 12.15
CA ILE A 109 7.38 -1.67 11.85
C ILE A 109 6.32 -2.08 12.89
N PRO A 110 6.57 -1.99 14.22
CA PRO A 110 5.56 -2.32 15.22
C PRO A 110 4.25 -1.55 15.04
N LEU A 111 4.30 -0.25 14.72
CA LEU A 111 3.11 0.55 14.45
C LEU A 111 2.36 0.05 13.22
N MET A 112 3.08 -0.20 12.12
CA MET A 112 2.49 -0.73 10.88
C MET A 112 1.78 -2.07 11.15
N GLU A 113 2.42 -2.99 11.86
CA GLU A 113 1.84 -4.30 12.21
C GLU A 113 0.62 -4.17 13.13
N ALA A 114 0.70 -3.32 14.16
CA ALA A 114 -0.39 -3.08 15.09
C ALA A 114 -1.63 -2.52 14.39
N ARG A 115 -1.45 -1.49 13.56
CA ARG A 115 -2.56 -0.87 12.80
C ARG A 115 -3.11 -1.78 11.72
N THR A 116 -2.26 -2.56 11.07
CA THR A 116 -2.70 -3.61 10.14
C THR A 116 -3.63 -4.60 10.85
N LYS A 117 -3.23 -5.10 12.01
CA LYS A 117 -4.03 -6.06 12.79
C LYS A 117 -5.36 -5.44 13.25
N GLU A 118 -5.33 -4.21 13.74
CA GLU A 118 -6.53 -3.48 14.18
C GLU A 118 -7.54 -3.30 13.03
N ILE A 119 -7.08 -2.85 11.85
CA ILE A 119 -7.95 -2.69 10.68
C ILE A 119 -8.55 -4.03 10.25
N LEU A 120 -7.73 -5.09 10.21
CA LEU A 120 -8.23 -6.43 9.86
C LEU A 120 -9.30 -6.94 10.85
N GLN A 121 -9.19 -6.60 12.13
CA GLN A 121 -10.23 -6.96 13.11
C GLN A 121 -11.54 -6.22 12.83
N LEU A 122 -11.48 -4.91 12.54
CA LEU A 122 -12.66 -4.09 12.20
C LEU A 122 -13.33 -4.50 10.88
N LEU A 123 -12.54 -4.97 9.91
CA LEU A 123 -13.07 -5.48 8.65
C LEU A 123 -13.88 -6.77 8.85
N ASN A 124 -13.48 -7.63 9.79
CA ASN A 124 -14.09 -8.95 10.01
C ASN A 124 -15.13 -8.97 11.16
N SER A 125 -15.33 -7.86 11.86
CA SER A 125 -16.32 -7.73 12.94
C SER A 125 -17.76 -7.64 12.45
#